data_AF-A0A5E3XGY3-F1
#
_entry.id   AF-A0A5E3XGY3-F1
#
_cell.length_a   1.000
_cell.length_b   1.000
_cell.length_c   1.000
_cell.angle_alpha   90.00
_cell.angle_beta   90.00
_cell.angle_gamma   90.00
#
_symmetry.space_group_name_H-M   'P 1'
#
loop_
_entity.id
_entity.type
_entity.pdbx_description
1 polymer ?
#
loop_
_entity_poly.entity_id
_entity_poly.type
_entity_poly.pdbx_seq_one_letter_code
_entity_poly.pdbx_strand_id
1 'polypeptide(L)'
;MATSHGTPAAPTTTLLSPGPVTSKITPCAIISQVLDAIEIAARALPDAIPEAVEADELTFFATRPPRRRNINNKDRMDVLCNKLEELFENGWSTEDMAALMCCGTEGVGTLVAYTHEVHAGFDLNGYGVDHLLRRCYRAMKTLIPYQDDLPSTPPPYDWQTKECVDAGPKEVIDMYSDMEDAGEPGSPLHKSKEKQVLCQTFECPGIKVNFPDGQIHHTLYPFALHLVLSLPWDYASRKNEFFVYATGCLGGENLKEGPCAACSELEDDNTLLNIVRRFTTGVHDNSQLAYHGIAILMEKYCCKLKAYNRLRLQSMNQARKLVGRDTVINAHKQLVHKIASNNIKCVDRALHASINHREGVHTTIEQIQNAAKGMYSAKGFNQADRHAGILLQCLGGQQVADIVHRIYGSPAAKTSQANCSIPPLTPSPSTPTATEIEVNILESFSNILELLSKYNVLHTVAMVDEVTTEKRPRWWEKLNKFLGLCCKHTKTRSLEYASAEDMVVLFEDLRAGKVHLTKEVR
;
A
#
# COMPACT_ATOMS: atom_id res chain seq x y z
N MET A 1 -2.68 -73.87 59.72
CA MET A 1 -1.48 -74.51 59.16
C MET A 1 -1.41 -74.15 57.69
N ALA A 2 -0.66 -73.10 57.37
CA ALA A 2 -0.42 -72.64 56.01
C ALA A 2 1.09 -72.34 55.93
N THR A 3 1.78 -73.05 55.04
CA THR A 3 3.23 -72.97 54.83
C THR A 3 3.53 -71.90 53.79
N SER A 4 4.39 -70.96 54.18
CA SER A 4 4.99 -69.92 53.35
C SER A 4 6.17 -70.49 52.55
N HIS A 5 6.24 -70.15 51.26
CA HIS A 5 7.48 -70.23 50.48
C HIS A 5 7.75 -68.85 49.90
N GLY A 6 8.88 -68.27 50.33
CA GLY A 6 9.41 -67.01 49.85
C GLY A 6 10.26 -67.19 48.61
N THR A 7 10.17 -66.21 47.70
CA THR A 7 10.96 -66.09 46.47
C THR A 7 12.02 -64.99 46.67
N PRO A 8 13.28 -65.17 46.24
CA PRO A 8 14.35 -64.23 46.54
C PRO A 8 14.35 -63.01 45.60
N ALA A 9 14.73 -61.86 46.15
CA ALA A 9 14.86 -60.58 45.46
C ALA A 9 16.05 -60.55 44.49
N ALA A 10 15.83 -59.98 43.29
CA ALA A 10 16.85 -59.69 42.29
C ALA A 10 17.50 -58.30 42.54
N PRO A 11 18.76 -58.09 42.15
CA PRO A 11 19.52 -56.87 42.47
C PRO A 11 19.10 -55.68 41.58
N THR A 12 18.77 -54.57 42.23
CA THR A 12 18.50 -53.26 41.62
C THR A 12 19.77 -52.70 40.98
N THR A 13 19.80 -52.64 39.65
CA THR A 13 20.83 -51.92 38.89
C THR A 13 20.36 -50.48 38.69
N THR A 14 21.01 -49.54 39.37
CA THR A 14 20.76 -48.10 39.24
C THR A 14 21.34 -47.60 37.91
N LEU A 15 20.49 -47.44 36.89
CA LEU A 15 20.84 -46.75 35.64
C LEU A 15 20.80 -45.23 35.90
N LEU A 16 21.95 -44.58 35.75
CA LEU A 16 22.07 -43.13 35.67
C LEU A 16 21.28 -42.60 34.46
N SER A 17 20.27 -41.77 34.72
CA SER A 17 19.54 -41.04 33.67
C SER A 17 20.51 -40.16 32.87
N PRO A 18 20.58 -40.28 31.53
CA PRO A 18 21.29 -39.32 30.72
C PRO A 18 20.63 -37.94 30.86
N GLY A 19 21.42 -36.92 31.21
CA GLY A 19 20.94 -35.53 31.27
C GLY A 19 20.38 -35.06 29.92
N PRO A 20 19.51 -34.04 29.91
CA PRO A 20 18.82 -33.60 28.70
C PRO A 20 19.85 -33.09 27.68
N VAL A 21 20.02 -33.83 26.60
CA VAL A 21 20.75 -33.38 25.42
C VAL A 21 19.94 -32.25 24.81
N THR A 22 20.40 -31.01 24.94
CA THR A 22 19.82 -29.84 24.29
C THR A 22 20.14 -29.87 22.80
N SER A 23 19.38 -30.67 22.04
CA SER A 23 19.43 -30.64 20.59
C SER A 23 19.13 -29.22 20.11
N LYS A 24 20.05 -28.61 19.35
CA LYS A 24 19.84 -27.29 18.72
C LYS A 24 18.54 -27.33 17.90
N ILE A 25 17.48 -26.69 18.38
CA ILE A 25 16.19 -26.61 17.69
C ILE A 25 16.40 -25.75 16.45
N THR A 26 16.18 -26.31 15.27
CA THR A 26 16.24 -25.55 14.01
C THR A 26 15.02 -24.62 13.93
N PRO A 27 15.15 -23.41 13.34
CA PRO A 27 14.05 -22.46 13.28
C PRO A 27 12.77 -23.05 12.64
N CYS A 28 12.91 -23.88 11.59
CA CYS A 28 11.77 -24.57 10.97
C CYS A 28 10.98 -25.45 11.94
N ALA A 29 11.63 -26.00 12.96
CA ALA A 29 10.98 -26.82 13.97
C ALA A 29 10.11 -26.00 14.92
N ILE A 30 10.39 -24.70 15.10
CA ILE A 30 9.63 -23.83 16.00
C ILE A 30 8.22 -23.62 15.46
N ILE A 31 8.08 -23.27 14.18
CA ILE A 31 6.75 -23.04 13.57
C ILE A 31 5.94 -24.34 13.58
N SER A 32 6.55 -25.48 13.24
CA SER A 32 5.89 -26.78 13.34
C SER A 32 5.42 -27.09 14.76
N GLN A 33 6.25 -26.88 15.78
CA GLN A 33 5.85 -27.07 17.18
C GLN A 33 4.71 -26.14 17.62
N VAL A 34 4.68 -24.89 17.14
CA VAL A 34 3.56 -23.98 17.43
C VAL A 34 2.28 -24.45 16.74
N LEU A 35 2.35 -24.92 15.49
CA LEU A 35 1.21 -25.47 14.77
C LEU A 35 0.67 -26.74 15.44
N ASP A 36 1.55 -27.64 15.87
CA ASP A 36 1.18 -28.85 16.63
C ASP A 36 0.48 -28.48 17.94
N ALA A 37 0.97 -27.45 18.64
CA ALA A 37 0.34 -26.94 19.86
C ALA A 37 -1.06 -26.36 19.60
N ILE A 38 -1.23 -25.60 18.51
CA ILE A 38 -2.54 -25.08 18.08
C ILE A 38 -3.47 -26.23 17.70
N GLU A 39 -2.99 -27.26 17.01
CA GLU A 39 -3.80 -28.41 16.65
C GLU A 39 -4.29 -29.18 17.88
N ILE A 40 -3.41 -29.38 18.88
CA ILE A 40 -3.78 -29.99 20.16
C ILE A 40 -4.81 -29.14 20.89
N ALA A 41 -4.61 -27.82 20.96
CA ALA A 41 -5.58 -26.91 21.57
C ALA A 41 -6.92 -26.90 20.83
N ALA A 42 -6.92 -26.98 19.49
CA ALA A 42 -8.14 -27.01 18.69
C ALA A 42 -9.01 -28.23 19.02
N ARG A 43 -8.39 -29.38 19.29
CA ARG A 43 -9.09 -30.61 19.73
C ARG A 43 -9.60 -30.54 21.17
N ALA A 44 -9.04 -29.65 21.99
CA ALA A 44 -9.41 -29.46 23.39
C ALA A 44 -10.43 -28.32 23.60
N LEU A 45 -10.87 -27.66 22.52
CA LEU A 45 -11.89 -26.62 22.58
C LEU A 45 -13.24 -27.22 23.04
N PRO A 46 -13.98 -26.55 23.95
CA PRO A 46 -15.29 -27.02 24.38
C PRO A 46 -16.32 -27.01 23.25
N ASP A 47 -17.28 -27.95 23.29
CA ASP A 47 -18.42 -28.01 22.35
C ASP A 47 -19.33 -26.76 22.38
N ALA A 48 -19.16 -25.89 23.38
CA ALA A 48 -19.88 -24.62 23.49
C ALA A 48 -19.41 -23.56 22.48
N ILE A 49 -18.23 -23.76 21.86
CA ILE A 49 -17.73 -22.87 20.81
C ILE A 49 -18.45 -23.20 19.50
N PRO A 50 -19.02 -22.20 18.80
CA PRO A 50 -19.78 -22.45 17.59
C PRO A 50 -18.91 -23.09 16.50
N GLU A 51 -19.52 -23.96 15.69
CA GLU A 51 -18.93 -24.42 14.44
C GLU A 51 -18.83 -23.25 13.45
N ALA A 52 -17.74 -23.22 12.70
CA ALA A 52 -17.48 -22.20 11.70
C ALA A 52 -18.59 -22.15 10.64
N VAL A 53 -19.09 -20.95 10.34
CA VAL A 53 -20.01 -20.68 9.23
C VAL A 53 -19.27 -19.95 8.10
N GLU A 54 -19.75 -20.06 6.86
CA GLU A 54 -19.13 -19.44 5.65
C GLU A 54 -18.88 -17.92 5.78
N ALA A 55 -19.54 -17.24 6.72
CA ALA A 55 -19.35 -15.82 7.00
C ALA A 55 -18.20 -15.52 8.00
N ASP A 56 -17.68 -16.51 8.71
CA ASP A 56 -16.63 -16.32 9.71
C ASP A 56 -15.29 -16.06 9.04
N GLU A 57 -14.47 -15.17 9.62
CA GLU A 57 -13.23 -14.73 8.99
C GLU A 57 -12.18 -15.85 8.85
N LEU A 58 -12.24 -16.87 9.71
CA LEU A 58 -11.35 -18.03 9.67
C LEU A 58 -11.65 -18.97 8.49
N THR A 59 -12.87 -18.96 7.94
CA THR A 59 -13.24 -19.80 6.79
C THR A 59 -12.43 -19.47 5.54
N PHE A 60 -11.78 -18.31 5.49
CA PHE A 60 -10.78 -17.97 4.47
C PHE A 60 -9.74 -19.09 4.30
N PHE A 61 -9.28 -19.68 5.40
CA PHE A 61 -8.25 -20.74 5.38
C PHE A 61 -8.80 -22.12 4.98
N ALA A 62 -10.13 -22.31 4.94
CA ALA A 62 -10.74 -23.53 4.43
C ALA A 62 -10.50 -23.70 2.92
N THR A 63 -10.32 -22.60 2.19
CA THR A 63 -9.91 -22.64 0.79
C THR A 63 -8.45 -23.07 0.70
N ARG A 64 -8.19 -24.28 0.20
CA ARG A 64 -6.82 -24.78 0.00
C ARG A 64 -5.97 -23.73 -0.73
N PRO A 65 -4.74 -23.46 -0.26
CA PRO A 65 -3.91 -22.44 -0.88
C PRO A 65 -3.68 -22.82 -2.35
N PRO A 66 -3.95 -21.92 -3.31
CA PRO A 66 -4.10 -22.29 -4.70
C PRO A 66 -2.82 -22.88 -5.27
N ARG A 67 -2.85 -24.16 -5.68
CA ARG A 67 -1.72 -24.90 -6.28
C ARG A 67 -1.55 -24.65 -7.78
N ARG A 68 -2.07 -23.54 -8.31
CA ARG A 68 -1.97 -23.26 -9.75
C ARG A 68 -0.50 -23.10 -10.12
N ARG A 69 -0.06 -23.70 -11.23
CA ARG A 69 1.34 -23.68 -11.72
C ARG A 69 1.96 -22.28 -11.87
N ASN A 70 1.15 -21.22 -11.79
CA ASN A 70 1.56 -19.84 -12.02
C ASN A 70 1.61 -18.99 -10.74
N ILE A 71 1.25 -19.52 -9.57
CA ILE A 71 1.34 -18.76 -8.30
C ILE A 71 2.64 -19.14 -7.61
N ASN A 72 3.51 -18.16 -7.37
CA ASN A 72 4.78 -18.39 -6.71
C ASN A 72 4.53 -18.75 -5.23
N ASN A 73 5.37 -19.59 -4.63
CA ASN A 73 5.32 -19.89 -3.19
C ASN A 73 5.39 -18.61 -2.35
N LYS A 74 6.10 -17.58 -2.85
CA LYS A 74 6.14 -16.25 -2.24
C LYS A 74 4.75 -15.61 -2.15
N ASP A 75 3.93 -15.69 -3.19
CA ASP A 75 2.59 -15.10 -3.19
C ASP A 75 1.68 -15.81 -2.18
N ARG A 76 1.83 -17.14 -2.02
CA ARG A 76 1.08 -17.94 -1.04
C ARG A 76 1.44 -17.53 0.40
N MET A 77 2.73 -17.28 0.64
CA MET A 77 3.23 -16.75 1.90
C MET A 77 2.73 -15.32 2.15
N ASP A 78 2.79 -14.43 1.16
CA ASP A 78 2.31 -13.05 1.31
C ASP A 78 0.80 -13.03 1.64
N VAL A 79 0.00 -13.91 1.03
CA VAL A 79 -1.43 -14.07 1.37
C VAL A 79 -1.61 -14.56 2.81
N LEU A 80 -0.82 -15.55 3.25
CA LEU A 80 -0.86 -16.05 4.63
C LEU A 80 -0.52 -14.93 5.63
N CYS A 81 0.60 -14.23 5.42
CA CYS A 81 1.06 -13.17 6.31
C CYS A 81 0.04 -12.04 6.38
N ASN A 82 -0.43 -11.52 5.24
CA ASN A 82 -1.40 -10.44 5.20
C ASN A 82 -2.71 -10.82 5.90
N LYS A 83 -3.20 -12.06 5.73
CA LYS A 83 -4.42 -12.50 6.39
C LYS A 83 -4.23 -12.69 7.90
N LEU A 84 -3.11 -13.27 8.32
CA LEU A 84 -2.78 -13.37 9.75
C LEU A 84 -2.60 -11.99 10.39
N GLU A 85 -2.03 -11.02 9.67
CA GLU A 85 -1.91 -9.65 10.14
C GLU A 85 -3.28 -8.96 10.22
N GLU A 86 -4.14 -9.14 9.23
CA GLU A 86 -5.52 -8.62 9.25
C GLU A 86 -6.32 -9.14 10.46
N LEU A 87 -6.19 -10.44 10.77
CA LEU A 87 -6.93 -11.10 11.84
C LEU A 87 -6.30 -10.86 13.23
N PHE A 88 -4.97 -10.79 13.30
CA PHE A 88 -4.24 -10.87 14.58
C PHE A 88 -3.27 -9.71 14.84
N GLU A 89 -3.10 -8.76 13.92
CA GLU A 89 -2.26 -7.57 14.17
C GLU A 89 -3.05 -6.41 14.83
N ASN A 90 -2.30 -5.54 15.49
CA ASN A 90 -2.65 -4.23 16.07
C ASN A 90 -4.10 -4.01 16.56
N GLY A 91 -4.27 -3.99 17.89
CA GLY A 91 -5.45 -3.46 18.57
C GLY A 91 -6.39 -4.50 19.16
N TRP A 92 -6.32 -5.74 18.69
CA TRP A 92 -7.15 -6.83 19.21
C TRP A 92 -6.62 -7.33 20.55
N SER A 93 -7.51 -7.34 21.55
CA SER A 93 -7.25 -8.00 22.83
C SER A 93 -7.27 -9.52 22.65
N THR A 94 -6.73 -10.27 23.63
CA THR A 94 -6.82 -11.74 23.63
C THR A 94 -8.27 -12.21 23.61
N GLU A 95 -9.20 -11.43 24.18
CA GLU A 95 -10.63 -11.72 24.22
C GLU A 95 -11.30 -11.55 22.85
N ASP A 96 -10.95 -10.48 22.12
CA ASP A 96 -11.45 -10.26 20.75
C ASP A 96 -11.00 -11.39 19.81
N MET A 97 -9.74 -11.82 19.96
CA MET A 97 -9.23 -12.97 19.20
C MET A 97 -9.93 -14.27 19.59
N ALA A 98 -10.23 -14.46 20.87
CA ALA A 98 -10.94 -15.64 21.34
C ALA A 98 -12.38 -15.68 20.78
N ALA A 99 -13.02 -14.52 20.60
CA ALA A 99 -14.34 -14.44 19.97
C ALA A 99 -14.37 -14.84 18.48
N LEU A 100 -13.23 -14.76 17.78
CA LEU A 100 -13.11 -15.25 16.40
C LEU A 100 -12.88 -16.76 16.30
N MET A 101 -12.54 -17.43 17.40
CA MET A 101 -12.22 -18.86 17.36
C MET A 101 -13.51 -19.66 17.17
N CYS A 102 -13.62 -20.33 16.03
CA CYS A 102 -14.68 -21.28 15.74
C CYS A 102 -14.12 -22.70 15.53
N CYS A 103 -14.93 -23.69 15.89
CA CYS A 103 -14.62 -25.11 15.76
C CYS A 103 -15.03 -25.66 14.38
N GLY A 104 -14.73 -26.93 14.12
CA GLY A 104 -15.22 -27.64 12.92
C GLY A 104 -14.28 -27.59 11.71
N THR A 105 -14.80 -28.06 10.57
CA THR A 105 -14.02 -28.29 9.34
C THR A 105 -13.60 -27.03 8.60
N GLU A 106 -14.13 -25.87 8.98
CA GLU A 106 -13.79 -24.55 8.41
C GLU A 106 -13.20 -23.58 9.46
N GLY A 107 -13.00 -24.05 10.70
CA GLY A 107 -12.49 -23.25 11.80
C GLY A 107 -10.95 -23.27 11.93
N VAL A 108 -10.46 -23.21 13.16
CA VAL A 108 -9.00 -23.17 13.47
C VAL A 108 -8.20 -24.32 12.84
N GLY A 109 -8.81 -25.50 12.70
CA GLY A 109 -8.16 -26.64 12.04
C GLY A 109 -7.73 -26.35 10.59
N THR A 110 -8.49 -25.51 9.87
CA THR A 110 -8.14 -25.12 8.50
C THR A 110 -7.00 -24.11 8.45
N LEU A 111 -6.93 -23.18 9.41
CA LEU A 111 -5.78 -22.29 9.58
C LEU A 111 -4.48 -23.09 9.76
N VAL A 112 -4.51 -24.11 10.62
CA VAL A 112 -3.36 -25.00 10.85
C VAL A 112 -2.98 -25.75 9.57
N ALA A 113 -3.95 -26.36 8.90
CA ALA A 113 -3.72 -27.10 7.65
C ALA A 113 -3.18 -26.21 6.52
N TYR A 114 -3.74 -25.01 6.34
CA TYR A 114 -3.30 -24.03 5.37
C TYR A 114 -1.85 -23.61 5.66
N THR A 115 -1.54 -23.32 6.93
CA THR A 115 -0.20 -22.88 7.33
C THR A 115 0.84 -23.99 7.16
N HIS A 116 0.50 -25.24 7.48
CA HIS A 116 1.36 -26.40 7.20
C HIS A 116 1.65 -26.53 5.70
N GLU A 117 0.65 -26.35 4.84
CA GLU A 117 0.85 -26.45 3.39
C GLU A 117 1.79 -25.36 2.85
N VAL A 118 1.68 -24.14 3.37
CA VAL A 118 2.60 -23.04 3.02
C VAL A 118 4.00 -23.31 3.57
N HIS A 119 4.12 -23.73 4.82
CA HIS A 119 5.41 -24.05 5.49
C HIS A 119 6.14 -25.21 4.83
N ALA A 120 5.42 -26.21 4.32
CA ALA A 120 6.02 -27.33 3.58
C ALA A 120 6.67 -26.88 2.27
N GLY A 121 6.19 -25.77 1.68
CA GLY A 121 6.72 -25.21 0.44
C GLY A 121 7.71 -24.06 0.61
N PHE A 122 7.83 -23.49 1.82
CA PHE A 122 8.61 -22.29 2.07
C PHE A 122 9.04 -22.16 3.54
N ASP A 123 10.25 -21.67 3.77
CA ASP A 123 10.72 -21.38 5.12
C ASP A 123 10.06 -20.10 5.67
N LEU A 124 9.07 -20.27 6.57
CA LEU A 124 8.35 -19.17 7.21
C LEU A 124 9.16 -18.44 8.30
N ASN A 125 10.41 -18.83 8.55
CA ASN A 125 11.23 -18.21 9.60
C ASN A 125 11.57 -16.75 9.30
N GLY A 126 11.34 -15.88 10.28
CA GLY A 126 11.67 -14.45 10.20
C GLY A 126 10.57 -13.56 9.61
N TYR A 127 9.43 -14.13 9.21
CA TYR A 127 8.29 -13.37 8.69
C TYR A 127 7.29 -12.92 9.78
N GLY A 128 7.59 -13.13 11.06
CA GLY A 128 6.69 -12.77 12.17
C GLY A 128 5.44 -13.64 12.30
N VAL A 129 5.25 -14.61 11.39
CA VAL A 129 4.14 -15.57 11.42
C VAL A 129 4.10 -16.34 12.74
N ASP A 130 5.25 -16.70 13.28
CA ASP A 130 5.34 -17.40 14.57
C ASP A 130 4.73 -16.58 15.71
N HIS A 131 4.92 -15.26 15.72
CA HIS A 131 4.33 -14.36 16.72
C HIS A 131 2.81 -14.33 16.62
N LEU A 132 2.26 -14.24 15.41
CA LEU A 132 0.81 -14.20 15.16
C LEU A 132 0.15 -15.54 15.55
N LEU A 133 0.75 -16.67 15.16
CA LEU A 133 0.29 -18.00 15.55
C LEU A 133 0.32 -18.19 17.07
N ARG A 134 1.32 -17.66 17.77
CA ARG A 134 1.37 -17.70 19.24
C ARG A 134 0.29 -16.86 19.89
N ARG A 135 -0.10 -15.72 19.30
CA ARG A 135 -1.23 -14.93 19.78
C ARG A 135 -2.54 -15.70 19.61
N CYS A 136 -2.74 -16.33 18.45
CA CYS A 136 -3.85 -17.26 18.22
C CYS A 136 -3.89 -18.37 19.28
N TYR A 137 -2.75 -19.03 19.53
CA TYR A 137 -2.65 -20.06 20.56
C TYR A 137 -3.02 -19.55 21.96
N ARG A 138 -2.56 -18.36 22.36
CA ARG A 138 -2.92 -17.76 23.66
C ARG A 138 -4.41 -17.46 23.76
N ALA A 139 -5.04 -16.96 22.69
CA ALA A 139 -6.49 -16.73 22.63
C ALA A 139 -7.29 -18.04 22.73
N MET A 140 -6.79 -19.14 22.16
CA MET A 140 -7.41 -20.45 22.35
C MET A 140 -7.28 -20.93 23.79
N LYS A 141 -6.14 -20.72 24.46
CA LYS A 141 -5.96 -21.10 25.88
C LYS A 141 -6.98 -20.43 26.79
N THR A 142 -7.43 -19.20 26.50
CA THR A 142 -8.45 -18.52 27.32
C THR A 142 -9.82 -19.17 27.20
N LEU A 143 -10.07 -19.97 26.16
CA LEU A 143 -11.32 -20.69 25.94
C LEU A 143 -11.34 -22.11 26.52
N ILE A 144 -10.17 -22.65 26.91
CA ILE A 144 -10.03 -24.04 27.38
C ILE A 144 -10.01 -24.05 28.92
N PRO A 145 -10.98 -24.70 29.60
CA PRO A 145 -11.11 -24.66 31.06
C PRO A 145 -9.92 -25.28 31.83
N TYR A 146 -9.27 -26.30 31.26
CA TYR A 146 -8.15 -27.03 31.87
C TYR A 146 -6.88 -26.80 31.07
N GLN A 147 -6.09 -25.79 31.45
CA GLN A 147 -4.91 -25.37 30.70
C GLN A 147 -3.64 -26.21 30.97
N ASP A 148 -3.64 -26.98 32.06
CA ASP A 148 -2.44 -27.68 32.55
C ASP A 148 -1.99 -28.81 31.60
N ASP A 149 -2.90 -29.36 30.80
CA ASP A 149 -2.62 -30.43 29.84
C ASP A 149 -2.17 -29.92 28.46
N LEU A 150 -2.19 -28.60 28.23
CA LEU A 150 -1.84 -28.03 26.94
C LEU A 150 -0.33 -27.81 26.80
N PRO A 151 0.28 -28.18 25.65
CA PRO A 151 1.71 -28.05 25.45
C PRO A 151 2.19 -26.61 25.59
N SER A 152 3.35 -26.40 26.20
CA SER A 152 4.01 -25.10 26.15
C SER A 152 4.52 -24.86 24.73
N THR A 153 4.28 -23.67 24.18
CA THR A 153 4.95 -23.31 22.92
C THR A 153 6.42 -23.01 23.22
N PRO A 154 7.37 -23.41 22.36
CA PRO A 154 8.80 -23.11 22.55
C PRO A 154 9.00 -21.59 22.72
N PRO A 155 10.07 -21.06 23.34
CA PRO A 155 10.29 -19.62 23.37
C PRO A 155 10.34 -19.02 21.94
N PRO A 156 9.99 -17.72 21.76
CA PRO A 156 10.13 -17.06 20.46
C PRO A 156 11.54 -17.23 19.93
N TYR A 157 11.68 -17.40 18.61
CA TYR A 157 13.02 -17.47 18.03
C TYR A 157 13.72 -16.13 18.23
N ASP A 158 14.76 -16.13 19.05
CA ASP A 158 15.55 -14.93 19.27
C ASP A 158 16.52 -14.73 18.11
N TRP A 159 16.12 -13.89 17.17
CA TRP A 159 16.95 -13.51 16.03
C TRP A 159 18.25 -12.79 16.46
N GLN A 160 18.36 -12.32 17.71
CA GLN A 160 19.56 -11.66 18.23
C GLN A 160 20.66 -12.65 18.63
N THR A 161 20.33 -13.92 18.89
CA THR A 161 21.30 -14.96 19.29
C THR A 161 21.80 -15.81 18.13
N LYS A 162 21.50 -15.44 16.89
CA LYS A 162 22.05 -16.12 15.71
C LYS A 162 23.58 -15.98 15.74
N GLU A 163 24.28 -17.09 16.01
CA GLU A 163 25.70 -17.23 15.69
C GLU A 163 25.84 -16.80 14.22
N CYS A 164 26.50 -15.67 13.98
CA CYS A 164 26.88 -15.29 12.63
C CYS A 164 27.65 -16.47 12.07
N VAL A 165 27.07 -17.14 11.07
CA VAL A 165 27.80 -18.11 10.26
C VAL A 165 29.03 -17.36 9.80
N ASP A 166 30.20 -17.84 10.22
CA ASP A 166 31.49 -17.26 9.88
C ASP A 166 31.47 -17.02 8.38
N ALA A 167 31.37 -15.76 7.99
CA ALA A 167 31.54 -15.39 6.60
C ALA A 167 33.00 -15.74 6.33
N GLY A 168 33.22 -16.89 5.67
CA GLY A 168 34.54 -17.40 5.36
C GLY A 168 35.46 -16.26 4.91
N PRO A 169 36.74 -16.30 5.31
CA PRO A 169 37.61 -15.14 5.37
C PRO A 169 37.43 -14.30 4.11
N LYS A 170 36.77 -13.14 4.27
CA LYS A 170 36.78 -12.15 3.20
C LYS A 170 38.23 -11.79 3.02
N GLU A 171 38.76 -12.12 1.85
CA GLU A 171 40.08 -11.72 1.39
C GLU A 171 40.23 -10.22 1.68
N VAL A 172 40.99 -9.92 2.73
CA VAL A 172 41.38 -8.57 3.07
C VAL A 172 42.41 -8.22 2.01
N ILE A 173 42.05 -7.35 1.08
CA ILE A 173 43.02 -6.68 0.22
C ILE A 173 43.78 -5.72 1.13
N ASP A 174 44.85 -6.22 1.76
CA ASP A 174 45.86 -5.38 2.38
C ASP A 174 46.62 -4.67 1.26
N MET A 175 46.26 -3.40 1.01
CA MET A 175 47.19 -2.49 0.38
C MET A 175 48.31 -2.23 1.39
N TYR A 176 49.53 -2.60 0.99
CA TYR A 176 50.82 -2.58 1.68
C TYR A 176 51.24 -3.91 2.31
N SER A 177 51.84 -4.77 1.49
CA SER A 177 52.80 -5.78 1.94
C SER A 177 53.98 -5.80 0.97
N ASP A 178 55.13 -5.34 1.44
CA ASP A 178 56.47 -5.74 1.01
C ASP A 178 57.29 -5.80 2.30
N MET A 179 57.55 -7.00 2.80
CA MET A 179 58.83 -7.43 3.40
C MET A 179 58.75 -8.91 3.76
N GLU A 180 59.76 -9.62 3.26
CA GLU A 180 59.99 -11.06 3.34
C GLU A 180 60.53 -11.51 4.71
N ASP A 181 60.25 -12.77 5.03
CA ASP A 181 61.13 -13.80 5.60
C ASP A 181 61.84 -13.60 6.96
N ALA A 182 61.50 -14.46 7.93
CA ALA A 182 62.45 -15.04 8.89
C ALA A 182 61.82 -16.23 9.63
N GLY A 183 62.53 -17.36 9.63
CA GLY A 183 62.09 -18.65 10.14
C GLY A 183 62.04 -18.79 11.67
N GLU A 184 61.24 -19.76 12.10
CA GLU A 184 61.12 -20.21 13.49
C GLU A 184 62.31 -21.09 13.91
N PRO A 185 62.94 -20.82 15.06
CA PRO A 185 63.71 -21.82 15.80
C PRO A 185 62.89 -22.33 16.99
N GLY A 186 62.50 -23.60 16.94
CA GLY A 186 62.01 -24.32 18.11
C GLY A 186 63.07 -24.41 19.20
N SER A 187 62.66 -24.27 20.46
CA SER A 187 63.52 -24.53 21.62
C SER A 187 62.80 -25.35 22.70
N PRO A 188 63.53 -26.17 23.48
CA PRO A 188 62.95 -27.22 24.31
C PRO A 188 62.61 -26.74 25.72
N LEU A 189 61.49 -27.23 26.26
CA LEU A 189 61.09 -27.05 27.65
C LEU A 189 62.07 -27.78 28.60
N HIS A 190 62.86 -27.02 29.37
CA HIS A 190 63.60 -27.51 30.53
C HIS A 190 62.88 -27.09 31.82
N LYS A 191 62.42 -28.07 32.61
CA LYS A 191 61.85 -27.84 33.96
C LYS A 191 62.95 -28.01 35.01
N SER A 192 63.47 -26.91 35.56
CA SER A 192 64.27 -26.91 36.78
C SER A 192 63.45 -26.36 37.94
N LYS A 193 63.39 -27.13 39.03
CA LYS A 193 62.78 -26.73 40.31
C LYS A 193 63.75 -25.81 41.03
N GLU A 194 63.35 -24.58 41.29
CA GLU A 194 64.17 -23.62 42.02
C GLU A 194 63.56 -23.28 43.38
N LYS A 195 64.45 -23.21 44.38
CA LYS A 195 64.18 -22.95 45.78
C LYS A 195 63.77 -21.49 45.97
N GLN A 196 62.64 -21.26 46.64
CA GLN A 196 62.19 -19.94 47.07
C GLN A 196 63.19 -19.31 48.05
N VAL A 197 63.97 -18.36 47.56
CA VAL A 197 64.62 -17.33 48.35
C VAL A 197 63.70 -16.12 48.31
N LEU A 198 63.31 -15.60 49.49
CA LEU A 198 62.60 -14.32 49.62
C LEU A 198 63.54 -13.19 49.21
N CYS A 199 63.70 -13.00 47.89
CA CYS A 199 64.32 -11.83 47.29
C CYS A 199 63.22 -10.77 47.14
N GLN A 200 63.49 -9.53 47.57
CA GLN A 200 62.61 -8.41 47.26
C GLN A 200 62.64 -8.22 45.74
N THR A 201 61.62 -8.73 45.05
CA THR A 201 61.48 -8.66 43.60
C THR A 201 61.19 -7.21 43.22
N PHE A 202 62.18 -6.52 42.67
CA PHE A 202 61.96 -5.22 42.06
C PHE A 202 61.27 -5.41 40.71
N GLU A 203 59.99 -5.09 40.64
CA GLU A 203 59.23 -5.20 39.39
C GLU A 203 59.80 -4.26 38.32
N CYS A 204 60.01 -4.78 37.11
CA CYS A 204 60.34 -3.96 35.93
C CYS A 204 59.31 -2.82 35.80
N PRO A 205 59.73 -1.55 35.61
CA PRO A 205 58.80 -0.43 35.50
C PRO A 205 57.95 -0.47 34.22
N GLY A 206 58.41 -1.18 33.17
CA GLY A 206 57.77 -1.20 31.85
C GLY A 206 58.01 0.10 31.06
N ILE A 207 57.48 0.18 29.84
CA ILE A 207 57.43 1.45 29.09
C ILE A 207 56.13 2.16 29.45
N LYS A 208 56.25 3.42 29.87
CA LYS A 208 55.10 4.31 30.05
C LYS A 208 54.63 4.84 28.69
N VAL A 209 53.39 4.55 28.32
CA VAL A 209 52.78 5.12 27.10
C VAL A 209 52.07 6.42 27.47
N ASN A 210 52.44 7.51 26.81
CA ASN A 210 51.82 8.81 27.02
C ASN A 210 50.60 8.99 26.12
N PHE A 211 49.50 9.46 26.70
CA PHE A 211 48.25 9.79 26.00
C PHE A 211 48.09 11.31 25.92
N PRO A 212 47.35 11.83 24.91
CA PRO A 212 47.06 13.26 24.82
C PRO A 212 46.38 13.81 26.08
N ASP A 213 46.67 15.07 26.42
CA ASP A 213 46.13 15.71 27.62
C ASP A 213 44.59 15.63 27.68
N GLY A 214 44.09 15.24 28.84
CA GLY A 214 42.64 15.11 29.09
C GLY A 214 42.02 13.81 28.58
N GLN A 215 42.78 12.91 27.97
CA GLN A 215 42.30 11.60 27.54
C GLN A 215 42.89 10.49 28.43
N ILE A 216 42.11 9.43 28.67
CA ILE A 216 42.52 8.29 29.50
C ILE A 216 42.86 7.08 28.61
N HIS A 217 43.83 6.29 29.03
CA HIS A 217 44.26 5.11 28.27
C HIS A 217 43.12 4.11 28.05
N HIS A 218 42.16 4.02 28.99
CA HIS A 218 40.98 3.17 28.85
C HIS A 218 40.08 3.53 27.67
N THR A 219 40.06 4.80 27.23
CA THR A 219 39.20 5.26 26.14
C THR A 219 39.85 5.21 24.77
N LEU A 220 41.18 5.39 24.72
CA LEU A 220 41.94 5.52 23.49
C LEU A 220 42.69 4.27 23.07
N TYR A 221 43.23 3.52 24.03
CA TYR A 221 44.05 2.37 23.70
C TYR A 221 43.16 1.29 23.04
N PRO A 222 43.56 0.75 21.88
CA PRO A 222 42.75 -0.21 21.14
C PRO A 222 42.90 -1.62 21.73
N PHE A 223 42.27 -1.87 22.89
CA PHE A 223 42.37 -3.16 23.60
C PHE A 223 41.98 -4.37 22.74
N ALA A 224 41.09 -4.18 21.77
CA ALA A 224 40.68 -5.23 20.85
C ALA A 224 41.84 -5.77 19.98
N LEU A 225 42.94 -5.01 19.80
CA LEU A 225 44.12 -5.53 19.09
C LEU A 225 44.75 -6.72 19.78
N HIS A 226 44.71 -6.80 21.11
CA HIS A 226 45.23 -7.96 21.86
C HIS A 226 44.45 -9.25 21.60
N LEU A 227 43.23 -9.14 21.04
CA LEU A 227 42.41 -10.30 20.64
C LEU A 227 42.63 -10.69 19.18
N VAL A 228 43.02 -9.74 18.33
CA VAL A 228 43.13 -9.93 16.87
C VAL A 228 44.57 -10.15 16.43
N LEU A 229 45.52 -9.54 17.12
CA LEU A 229 46.95 -9.60 16.85
C LEU A 229 47.68 -10.22 18.04
N SER A 230 48.66 -11.07 17.78
CA SER A 230 49.59 -11.57 18.79
C SER A 230 50.64 -10.49 19.08
N LEU A 231 50.28 -9.51 19.89
CA LEU A 231 51.17 -8.41 20.27
C LEU A 231 52.29 -8.93 21.21
N PRO A 232 53.57 -8.59 21.00
CA PRO A 232 54.68 -9.07 21.82
C PRO A 232 54.79 -8.38 23.19
N TRP A 233 53.69 -7.80 23.69
CA TRP A 233 53.63 -7.13 24.98
C TRP A 233 52.28 -7.32 25.68
N ASP A 234 52.34 -7.37 27.01
CA ASP A 234 51.21 -7.22 27.92
C ASP A 234 51.08 -5.75 28.36
N TYR A 235 49.98 -5.42 29.05
CA TYR A 235 49.73 -4.08 29.56
C TYR A 235 49.32 -4.09 31.04
N ALA A 236 49.64 -3.02 31.76
CA ALA A 236 49.08 -2.76 33.10
C ALA A 236 48.73 -1.29 33.27
N SER A 237 47.72 -1.03 34.10
CA SER A 237 47.36 0.32 34.53
C SER A 237 47.79 0.51 35.98
N ARG A 238 48.62 1.51 36.26
CA ARG A 238 49.10 1.83 37.61
C ARG A 238 48.95 3.33 37.83
N LYS A 239 48.25 3.74 38.89
CA LYS A 239 48.06 5.16 39.25
C LYS A 239 47.53 6.03 38.08
N ASN A 240 46.61 5.49 37.28
CA ASN A 240 46.05 6.14 36.09
C ASN A 240 47.03 6.33 34.91
N GLU A 241 48.24 5.78 35.01
CA GLU A 241 49.21 5.70 33.92
C GLU A 241 49.16 4.31 33.29
N PHE A 242 49.49 4.23 32.01
CA PHE A 242 49.47 2.98 31.23
C PHE A 242 50.89 2.55 30.93
N PHE A 243 51.18 1.30 31.24
CA PHE A 243 52.47 0.69 31.03
C PHE A 243 52.33 -0.53 30.14
N VAL A 244 53.27 -0.73 29.22
CA VAL A 244 53.41 -1.95 28.42
C VAL A 244 54.66 -2.71 28.84
N TYR A 245 54.58 -4.03 28.82
CA TYR A 245 55.63 -4.95 29.24
C TYR A 245 55.84 -5.98 28.14
N ALA A 246 57.06 -6.18 27.67
CA ALA A 246 57.34 -7.25 26.72
C ALA A 246 56.91 -8.60 27.31
N THR A 247 56.38 -9.51 26.49
CA THR A 247 55.99 -10.86 26.95
C THR A 247 57.18 -11.63 27.55
N GLY A 248 58.40 -11.31 27.10
CA GLY A 248 59.66 -11.82 27.65
C GLY A 248 60.22 -11.04 28.85
N CYS A 249 59.44 -10.13 29.47
CA CYS A 249 59.88 -9.35 30.61
C CYS A 249 60.19 -10.25 31.82
N LEU A 250 61.45 -10.29 32.24
CA LEU A 250 61.93 -11.16 33.33
C LEU A 250 61.55 -10.67 34.74
N GLY A 251 60.73 -9.62 34.87
CA GLY A 251 60.12 -9.23 36.14
C GLY A 251 61.04 -8.70 37.23
N GLY A 252 62.37 -8.75 37.07
CA GLY A 252 63.31 -8.04 37.93
C GLY A 252 64.53 -8.83 38.35
N GLU A 253 65.70 -8.39 37.89
CA GLU A 253 66.95 -8.51 38.65
C GLU A 253 67.78 -7.22 38.46
N ASN A 254 67.89 -6.41 39.51
CA ASN A 254 68.91 -5.36 39.71
C ASN A 254 69.03 -4.20 38.68
N LEU A 255 67.98 -3.80 37.98
CA LEU A 255 68.00 -2.54 37.23
C LEU A 255 67.69 -1.37 38.17
N LYS A 256 68.73 -0.63 38.57
CA LYS A 256 68.60 0.45 39.55
C LYS A 256 67.73 1.62 39.08
N GLU A 257 67.37 1.77 37.80
CA GLU A 257 66.60 2.96 37.36
C GLU A 257 65.92 2.89 35.96
N GLY A 258 65.64 1.71 35.37
CA GLY A 258 65.05 1.67 34.02
C GLY A 258 64.34 0.36 33.61
N PRO A 259 63.63 0.35 32.47
CA PRO A 259 63.02 -0.86 31.90
C PRO A 259 64.09 -1.91 31.55
N CYS A 260 63.70 -3.20 31.57
CA CYS A 260 64.59 -4.27 31.14
C CYS A 260 64.84 -4.24 29.62
N ALA A 261 65.92 -4.86 29.13
CA ALA A 261 66.31 -4.81 27.71
C ALA A 261 65.15 -5.20 26.77
N ALA A 262 64.42 -6.28 27.06
CA ALA A 262 63.25 -6.70 26.28
C ALA A 262 62.13 -5.65 26.29
N CYS A 263 61.90 -4.96 27.42
CA CYS A 263 60.96 -3.84 27.46
C CYS A 263 61.52 -2.61 26.75
N SER A 264 62.82 -2.34 26.75
CA SER A 264 63.41 -1.20 26.02
C SER A 264 63.30 -1.37 24.51
N GLU A 265 63.43 -2.60 23.99
CA GLU A 265 63.27 -2.91 22.55
C GLU A 265 61.87 -2.57 22.03
N LEU A 266 60.85 -2.59 22.89
CA LEU A 266 59.49 -2.17 22.51
C LEU A 266 59.38 -0.68 22.19
N GLU A 267 60.30 0.18 22.65
CA GLU A 267 60.27 1.61 22.30
C GLU A 267 60.48 1.82 20.79
N ASP A 268 61.21 0.91 20.15
CA ASP A 268 61.49 0.90 18.72
C ASP A 268 60.56 -0.04 17.92
N ASP A 269 59.59 -0.70 18.57
CA ASP A 269 58.65 -1.59 17.88
C ASP A 269 57.67 -0.79 17.00
N ASN A 270 57.71 -1.07 15.69
CA ASN A 270 56.89 -0.38 14.70
C ASN A 270 55.38 -0.55 14.97
N THR A 271 54.94 -1.67 15.56
CA THR A 271 53.52 -1.91 15.84
C THR A 271 53.05 -1.03 16.98
N LEU A 272 53.80 -0.97 18.09
CA LEU A 272 53.52 -0.09 19.21
C LEU A 272 53.57 1.38 18.79
N LEU A 273 54.61 1.80 18.05
CA LEU A 273 54.73 3.16 17.50
C LEU A 273 53.55 3.53 16.60
N ASN A 274 53.08 2.59 15.76
CA ASN A 274 51.90 2.81 14.91
C ASN A 274 50.60 2.92 15.72
N ILE A 275 50.44 2.13 16.78
CA ILE A 275 49.29 2.23 17.69
C ILE A 275 49.29 3.60 18.40
N VAL A 276 50.45 4.00 18.94
CA VAL A 276 50.64 5.31 19.58
C VAL A 276 50.31 6.43 18.62
N ARG A 277 50.92 6.42 17.43
CA ARG A 277 50.65 7.40 16.39
C ARG A 277 49.16 7.49 16.08
N ARG A 278 48.46 6.37 15.92
CA ARG A 278 47.03 6.34 15.55
C ARG A 278 46.12 6.95 16.61
N PHE A 279 46.32 6.68 17.90
CA PHE A 279 45.49 7.35 18.91
C PHE A 279 45.90 8.81 19.16
N THR A 280 47.14 9.20 18.82
CA THR A 280 47.58 10.60 18.89
C THR A 280 47.09 11.44 17.70
N THR A 281 47.19 10.93 16.47
CA THR A 281 46.82 11.66 15.24
C THR A 281 45.38 11.42 14.80
N GLY A 282 44.69 10.47 15.43
CA GLY A 282 43.37 10.01 15.02
C GLY A 282 43.44 8.77 14.11
N VAL A 283 42.46 7.90 14.27
CA VAL A 283 42.30 6.68 13.47
C VAL A 283 41.43 7.00 12.25
N HIS A 284 41.87 6.62 11.05
CA HIS A 284 41.07 6.84 9.85
C HIS A 284 39.72 6.09 9.92
N ASP A 285 38.65 6.68 9.40
CA ASP A 285 37.28 6.16 9.55
C ASP A 285 37.09 4.75 8.99
N ASN A 286 37.80 4.41 7.92
CA ASN A 286 37.76 3.10 7.27
C ASN A 286 38.70 2.06 7.90
N SER A 287 39.46 2.40 8.94
CA SER A 287 40.33 1.42 9.61
C SER A 287 39.49 0.34 10.29
N GLN A 288 40.00 -0.89 10.35
CA GLN A 288 39.33 -2.01 11.04
C GLN A 288 38.96 -1.63 12.48
N LEU A 289 37.81 -2.10 12.95
CA LEU A 289 37.25 -1.73 14.27
C LEU A 289 38.20 -2.03 15.44
N ALA A 290 39.06 -3.04 15.30
CA ALA A 290 40.03 -3.41 16.32
C ALA A 290 41.04 -2.29 16.65
N TYR A 291 41.32 -1.39 15.70
CA TYR A 291 42.24 -0.25 15.89
C TYR A 291 41.59 0.97 16.55
N HIS A 292 40.28 0.96 16.80
CA HIS A 292 39.59 2.08 17.43
C HIS A 292 39.54 1.86 18.94
N GLY A 293 39.91 2.89 19.72
CA GLY A 293 39.63 2.92 21.16
C GLY A 293 38.14 2.91 21.44
N ILE A 294 37.75 2.49 22.66
CA ILE A 294 36.33 2.35 23.04
C ILE A 294 35.55 3.66 22.91
N ALA A 295 36.16 4.83 23.13
CA ALA A 295 35.48 6.12 22.95
C ALA A 295 35.09 6.36 21.48
N ILE A 296 36.01 6.08 20.54
CA ILE A 296 35.75 6.22 19.10
C ILE A 296 34.70 5.19 18.65
N LEU A 297 34.73 3.97 19.20
CA LEU A 297 33.71 2.96 18.93
C LEU A 297 32.32 3.39 19.41
N MET A 298 32.21 3.99 20.61
CA MET A 298 30.95 4.53 21.13
C MET A 298 30.44 5.68 20.25
N GLU A 299 31.31 6.57 19.80
CA GLU A 299 30.94 7.64 18.87
C GLU A 299 30.41 7.09 17.55
N LYS A 300 31.13 6.14 16.94
CA LYS A 300 30.68 5.46 15.71
C LYS A 300 29.36 4.73 15.89
N TYR A 301 29.17 4.07 17.04
CA TYR A 301 27.90 3.43 17.38
C TYR A 301 26.76 4.45 17.47
N CYS A 302 26.97 5.57 18.19
CA CYS A 302 26.00 6.66 18.27
C CYS A 302 25.66 7.26 16.90
N CYS A 303 26.65 7.48 16.04
CA CYS A 303 26.44 7.95 14.67
C CYS A 303 25.64 6.95 13.84
N LYS A 304 25.96 5.65 13.91
CA LYS A 304 25.18 4.61 13.24
C LYS A 304 23.75 4.52 13.77
N LEU A 305 23.54 4.65 15.08
CA LEU A 305 22.22 4.64 15.69
C LEU A 305 21.37 5.84 15.22
N LYS A 306 21.96 7.04 15.14
CA LYS A 306 21.31 8.22 14.55
C LYS A 306 20.94 7.99 13.08
N ALA A 307 21.85 7.43 12.28
CA ALA A 307 21.59 7.11 10.88
C ALA A 307 20.48 6.06 10.71
N TYR A 308 20.49 5.01 11.53
CA TYR A 308 19.46 3.98 11.59
C TYR A 308 18.09 4.59 11.91
N ASN A 309 18.00 5.41 12.97
CA ASN A 309 16.76 6.07 13.34
C ASN A 309 16.25 7.00 12.23
N ARG A 310 17.14 7.72 11.54
CA ARG A 310 16.77 8.53 10.37
C ARG A 310 16.14 7.69 9.26
N LEU A 311 16.78 6.57 8.89
CA LEU A 311 16.29 5.66 7.85
C LEU A 311 14.96 5.01 8.26
N ARG A 312 14.83 4.59 9.52
CA ARG A 312 13.59 4.05 10.08
C ARG A 312 12.42 5.04 9.97
N LEU A 313 12.63 6.30 10.39
CA LEU A 313 11.62 7.35 10.27
C LEU A 313 11.27 7.65 8.81
N GLN A 314 12.25 7.66 7.90
CA GLN A 314 12.01 7.82 6.47
C GLN A 314 11.15 6.67 5.92
N SER A 315 11.46 5.42 6.28
CA SER A 315 10.68 4.24 5.89
C SER A 315 9.23 4.33 6.39
N MET A 316 9.01 4.70 7.66
CA MET A 316 7.67 4.89 8.21
C MET A 316 6.89 5.99 7.48
N ASN A 317 7.54 7.10 7.14
CA ASN A 317 6.90 8.18 6.40
C ASN A 317 6.56 7.77 4.96
N GLN A 318 7.41 6.96 4.32
CA GLN A 318 7.12 6.40 3.00
C GLN A 318 5.93 5.42 3.07
N ALA A 319 5.88 4.54 4.06
CA ALA A 319 4.77 3.62 4.28
C ALA A 319 3.44 4.38 4.45
N ARG A 320 3.40 5.43 5.28
CA ARG A 320 2.21 6.30 5.42
C ARG A 320 1.79 6.96 4.11
N LYS A 321 2.75 7.43 3.30
CA LYS A 321 2.47 8.00 1.98
C LYS A 321 1.91 6.96 1.00
N LEU A 322 2.38 5.71 1.08
CA LEU A 322 1.87 4.61 0.26
C LEU A 322 0.43 4.27 0.65
N VAL A 323 0.13 4.13 1.94
CA VAL A 323 -1.24 3.92 2.43
C VAL A 323 -2.17 5.04 1.94
N GLY A 324 -1.75 6.31 2.04
CA GLY A 324 -2.54 7.43 1.53
C GLY A 324 -2.74 7.45 0.01
N ARG A 325 -1.82 6.86 -0.77
CA ARG A 325 -2.00 6.71 -2.23
C ARG A 325 -2.90 5.52 -2.56
N ASP A 326 -2.79 4.44 -1.79
CA ASP A 326 -3.61 3.25 -1.98
C ASP A 326 -5.10 3.53 -1.75
N THR A 327 -5.44 4.34 -0.73
CA THR A 327 -6.83 4.78 -0.50
C THR A 327 -7.39 5.58 -1.69
N VAL A 328 -6.59 6.46 -2.29
CA VAL A 328 -6.97 7.21 -3.50
C VAL A 328 -7.15 6.29 -4.70
N ILE A 329 -6.26 5.32 -4.89
CA ILE A 329 -6.38 4.31 -5.96
C ILE A 329 -7.65 3.48 -5.75
N ASN A 330 -7.95 3.08 -4.51
CA ASN A 330 -9.15 2.33 -4.18
C ASN A 330 -10.43 3.14 -4.50
N ALA A 331 -10.45 4.44 -4.18
CA ALA A 331 -11.55 5.32 -4.57
C ALA A 331 -11.73 5.38 -6.10
N HIS A 332 -10.65 5.49 -6.88
CA HIS A 332 -10.74 5.44 -8.34
C HIS A 332 -11.23 4.08 -8.86
N LYS A 333 -10.78 2.96 -8.28
CA LYS A 333 -11.27 1.62 -8.62
C LYS A 333 -12.78 1.51 -8.36
N GLN A 334 -13.24 2.02 -7.22
CA GLN A 334 -14.67 2.06 -6.90
C GLN A 334 -15.45 2.92 -7.91
N LEU A 335 -14.93 4.09 -8.29
CA LEU A 335 -15.53 4.92 -9.33
C LEU A 335 -15.66 4.16 -10.66
N VAL A 336 -14.58 3.57 -11.16
CA VAL A 336 -14.58 2.78 -12.41
C VAL A 336 -15.53 1.60 -12.30
N HIS A 337 -15.51 0.87 -11.19
CA HIS A 337 -16.42 -0.24 -10.95
C HIS A 337 -17.88 0.22 -10.96
N LYS A 338 -18.22 1.35 -10.31
CA LYS A 338 -19.59 1.89 -10.31
C LYS A 338 -20.04 2.33 -11.70
N ILE A 339 -19.14 2.86 -12.53
CA ILE A 339 -19.41 3.22 -13.92
C ILE A 339 -19.65 1.95 -14.77
N ALA A 340 -18.85 0.90 -14.56
CA ALA A 340 -18.96 -0.34 -15.31
C ALA A 340 -20.19 -1.18 -14.91
N SER A 341 -20.50 -1.26 -13.62
CA SER A 341 -21.56 -2.13 -13.08
C SER A 341 -22.96 -1.56 -13.27
N ASN A 342 -23.11 -0.24 -13.33
CA ASN A 342 -24.41 0.39 -13.43
C ASN A 342 -24.61 0.98 -14.82
N ASN A 343 -25.71 0.63 -15.49
CA ASN A 343 -26.19 1.34 -16.66
C ASN A 343 -26.81 2.69 -16.24
N ILE A 344 -25.98 3.59 -15.71
CA ILE A 344 -26.40 4.89 -15.21
C ILE A 344 -26.65 5.76 -16.43
N LYS A 345 -27.91 6.18 -16.58
CA LYS A 345 -28.26 7.19 -17.57
C LYS A 345 -27.43 8.43 -17.27
N CYS A 346 -26.59 8.81 -18.24
CA CYS A 346 -25.84 10.05 -18.21
C CYS A 346 -24.68 10.12 -17.19
N VAL A 347 -23.94 9.02 -16.98
CA VAL A 347 -22.64 9.04 -16.27
C VAL A 347 -21.77 10.18 -16.77
N ASP A 348 -21.65 10.29 -18.10
CA ASP A 348 -20.80 11.28 -18.76
C ASP A 348 -21.13 12.71 -18.30
N ARG A 349 -22.42 13.04 -18.17
CA ARG A 349 -22.87 14.36 -17.73
C ARG A 349 -22.61 14.61 -16.25
N ALA A 350 -22.84 13.61 -15.39
CA ALA A 350 -22.53 13.72 -13.97
C ALA A 350 -21.01 13.91 -13.78
N LEU A 351 -20.20 13.11 -14.46
CA LEU A 351 -18.74 13.19 -14.42
C LEU A 351 -18.23 14.54 -14.93
N HIS A 352 -18.73 15.02 -16.07
CA HIS A 352 -18.39 16.34 -16.59
C HIS A 352 -18.76 17.47 -15.62
N ALA A 353 -19.93 17.38 -14.98
CA ALA A 353 -20.33 18.35 -13.96
C ALA A 353 -19.36 18.33 -12.77
N SER A 354 -19.04 17.16 -12.20
CA SER A 354 -18.09 17.03 -11.09
C SER A 354 -16.70 17.58 -11.46
N ILE A 355 -16.22 17.30 -12.68
CA ILE A 355 -14.92 17.80 -13.17
C ILE A 355 -14.94 19.34 -13.30
N ASN A 356 -15.99 19.91 -13.89
CA ASN A 356 -16.13 21.36 -14.03
C ASN A 356 -16.22 22.08 -12.68
N HIS A 357 -16.80 21.42 -11.68
CA HIS A 357 -16.86 21.91 -10.30
C HIS A 357 -15.60 21.60 -9.48
N ARG A 358 -14.59 20.93 -10.06
CA ARG A 358 -13.35 20.50 -9.40
C ARG A 358 -13.60 19.68 -8.13
N GLU A 359 -14.62 18.84 -8.18
CA GLU A 359 -15.00 18.00 -7.07
C GLU A 359 -14.02 16.84 -6.84
N GLY A 360 -13.95 16.38 -5.58
CA GLY A 360 -13.14 15.23 -5.22
C GLY A 360 -13.70 13.91 -5.77
N VAL A 361 -12.88 12.86 -5.76
CA VAL A 361 -13.29 11.54 -6.26
C VAL A 361 -14.45 10.98 -5.45
N HIS A 362 -14.46 11.16 -4.13
CA HIS A 362 -15.54 10.68 -3.25
C HIS A 362 -16.87 11.37 -3.54
N THR A 363 -16.87 12.69 -3.71
CA THR A 363 -18.09 13.45 -4.06
C THR A 363 -18.57 13.08 -5.47
N THR A 364 -17.64 12.84 -6.41
CA THR A 364 -17.97 12.33 -7.75
C THR A 364 -18.65 10.96 -7.67
N ILE A 365 -18.14 10.04 -6.85
CA ILE A 365 -18.76 8.72 -6.62
C ILE A 365 -20.17 8.89 -6.04
N GLU A 366 -20.34 9.77 -5.05
CA GLU A 366 -21.64 10.04 -4.43
C GLU A 366 -22.64 10.63 -5.43
N GLN A 367 -22.22 11.60 -6.25
CA GLN A 367 -23.05 12.17 -7.32
C GLN A 367 -23.46 11.12 -8.35
N ILE A 368 -22.56 10.22 -8.74
CA ILE A 368 -22.86 9.12 -9.66
C ILE A 368 -23.83 8.12 -9.01
N GLN A 369 -23.69 7.82 -7.71
CA GLN A 369 -24.64 6.99 -6.98
C GLN A 369 -26.02 7.66 -6.87
N ASN A 370 -26.07 8.96 -6.63
CA ASN A 370 -27.32 9.73 -6.59
C ASN A 370 -27.96 9.82 -7.98
N ALA A 371 -27.17 9.91 -9.05
CA ALA A 371 -27.65 9.84 -10.43
C ALA A 371 -28.23 8.46 -10.75
N ALA A 372 -27.56 7.39 -10.33
CA ALA A 372 -28.04 6.01 -10.48
C ALA A 372 -29.39 5.78 -9.78
N LYS A 373 -29.59 6.41 -8.61
CA LYS A 373 -30.85 6.40 -7.86
C LYS A 373 -31.92 7.36 -8.42
N GLY A 374 -31.59 8.14 -9.45
CA GLY A 374 -32.48 9.17 -10.00
C GLY A 374 -32.68 10.39 -9.09
N MET A 375 -31.92 10.51 -8.00
CA MET A 375 -31.96 11.66 -7.07
C MET A 375 -31.20 12.87 -7.62
N TYR A 376 -30.27 12.63 -8.55
CA TYR A 376 -29.51 13.68 -9.22
C TYR A 376 -29.75 13.64 -10.72
N SER A 377 -30.10 14.79 -11.31
CA SER A 377 -30.15 14.98 -12.77
C SER A 377 -29.19 16.10 -13.15
N ALA A 378 -28.10 15.73 -13.83
CA ALA A 378 -27.11 16.70 -14.27
C ALA A 378 -27.79 17.73 -15.20
N LYS A 379 -27.70 19.01 -14.82
CA LYS A 379 -28.21 20.12 -15.64
C LYS A 379 -27.22 20.42 -16.75
N GLY A 380 -27.66 20.26 -17.99
CA GLY A 380 -26.86 20.56 -19.17
C GLY A 380 -27.00 19.48 -20.23
N PHE A 381 -27.07 19.92 -21.48
CA PHE A 381 -27.02 19.09 -22.67
C PHE A 381 -25.92 19.63 -23.55
N ASN A 382 -25.04 18.73 -24.03
CA ASN A 382 -24.02 19.11 -25.01
C ASN A 382 -24.71 19.42 -26.36
N GLN A 383 -23.97 20.01 -27.31
CA GLN A 383 -24.56 20.36 -28.60
C GLN A 383 -25.03 19.12 -29.40
N ALA A 384 -24.30 18.01 -29.31
CA ALA A 384 -24.67 16.76 -29.97
C ALA A 384 -25.98 16.18 -29.42
N ASP A 385 -26.19 16.21 -28.10
CA ASP A 385 -27.42 15.78 -27.42
C ASP A 385 -28.60 16.64 -27.85
N ARG A 386 -28.38 17.96 -28.02
CA ARG A 386 -29.40 18.89 -28.52
C ARG A 386 -29.77 18.56 -29.96
N HIS A 387 -28.78 18.39 -30.83
CA HIS A 387 -29.02 18.05 -32.23
C HIS A 387 -29.69 16.68 -32.38
N ALA A 388 -29.27 15.67 -31.61
CA ALA A 388 -29.91 14.36 -31.58
C ALA A 388 -31.34 14.45 -31.07
N GLY A 389 -31.58 15.24 -30.01
CA GLY A 389 -32.92 15.50 -29.49
C GLY A 389 -33.84 16.18 -30.51
N ILE A 390 -33.33 17.16 -31.26
CA ILE A 390 -34.07 17.83 -32.35
C ILE A 390 -34.36 16.83 -33.48
N LEU A 391 -33.36 16.08 -33.93
CA LEU A 391 -33.53 15.10 -35.01
C LEU A 391 -34.58 14.05 -34.66
N LEU A 392 -34.52 13.49 -33.45
CA LEU A 392 -35.48 12.49 -32.98
C LEU A 392 -36.88 13.08 -32.83
N GLN A 393 -37.00 14.34 -32.42
CA GLN A 393 -38.27 15.06 -32.40
C GLN A 393 -38.83 15.30 -33.81
N CYS A 394 -37.98 15.64 -34.79
CA CYS A 394 -38.40 15.82 -36.18
C CYS A 394 -38.86 14.50 -36.82
N LEU A 395 -38.16 13.39 -36.55
CA LEU A 395 -38.45 12.09 -37.16
C LEU A 395 -39.65 11.39 -36.50
N GLY A 396 -39.77 11.47 -35.18
CA GLY A 396 -40.75 10.69 -34.40
C GLY A 396 -41.79 11.54 -33.66
N GLY A 397 -41.74 12.86 -33.82
CA GLY A 397 -42.61 13.80 -33.10
C GLY A 397 -42.31 13.90 -31.60
N GLN A 398 -43.23 14.55 -30.89
CA GLN A 398 -43.14 14.79 -29.45
C GLN A 398 -43.01 13.50 -28.64
N GLN A 399 -43.78 12.46 -29.01
CA GLN A 399 -43.84 11.21 -28.25
C GLN A 399 -42.51 10.47 -28.27
N VAL A 400 -41.85 10.38 -29.43
CA VAL A 400 -40.55 9.72 -29.54
C VAL A 400 -39.49 10.51 -28.78
N ALA A 401 -39.48 11.83 -28.87
CA ALA A 401 -38.55 12.65 -28.10
C ALA A 401 -38.74 12.48 -26.57
N ASP A 402 -39.98 12.37 -26.08
CA ASP A 402 -40.26 12.11 -24.67
C ASP A 402 -39.84 10.69 -24.24
N ILE A 403 -40.00 9.69 -25.11
CA ILE A 403 -39.49 8.32 -24.88
C ILE A 403 -37.96 8.33 -24.81
N VAL A 404 -37.28 8.97 -25.76
CA VAL A 404 -35.83 9.08 -25.81
C VAL A 404 -35.30 9.83 -24.59
N HIS A 405 -35.98 10.90 -24.16
CA HIS A 405 -35.64 11.60 -22.92
C HIS A 405 -35.69 10.65 -21.71
N ARG A 406 -36.73 9.81 -21.61
CA ARG A 406 -36.85 8.85 -20.51
C ARG A 406 -35.84 7.70 -20.58
N ILE A 407 -35.49 7.23 -21.78
CA ILE A 407 -34.57 6.10 -21.96
C ILE A 407 -33.11 6.55 -21.85
N TYR A 408 -32.73 7.56 -22.63
CA TYR A 408 -31.34 7.98 -22.80
C TYR A 408 -30.99 9.26 -22.04
N GLY A 409 -31.97 9.94 -21.46
CA GLY A 409 -31.74 11.23 -20.82
C GLY A 409 -31.44 12.36 -21.80
N SER A 410 -31.89 12.26 -23.07
CA SER A 410 -31.78 13.35 -24.05
C SER A 410 -32.55 14.60 -23.60
N PRO A 411 -32.42 15.77 -24.25
CA PRO A 411 -33.29 16.89 -23.94
C PRO A 411 -34.76 16.54 -24.14
N ALA A 412 -35.62 17.02 -23.23
CA ALA A 412 -37.07 16.91 -23.42
C ALA A 412 -37.50 17.70 -24.65
N ALA A 413 -38.58 17.32 -25.32
CA ALA A 413 -38.92 17.95 -26.59
C ALA A 413 -39.20 19.47 -26.50
N LYS A 414 -39.71 19.97 -25.37
CA LYS A 414 -39.79 21.43 -25.13
C LYS A 414 -38.41 22.08 -25.11
N THR A 415 -37.44 21.42 -24.48
CA THR A 415 -36.05 21.88 -24.44
C THR A 415 -35.40 21.80 -25.82
N SER A 416 -35.62 20.71 -26.56
CA SER A 416 -35.15 20.57 -27.94
C SER A 416 -35.72 21.66 -28.84
N GLN A 417 -37.03 21.93 -28.73
CA GLN A 417 -37.69 22.98 -29.51
C GLN A 417 -37.18 24.38 -29.15
N ALA A 418 -36.98 24.67 -27.86
CA ALA A 418 -36.40 25.94 -27.41
C ALA A 418 -34.94 26.14 -27.86
N ASN A 419 -34.21 25.05 -28.10
CA ASN A 419 -32.84 25.06 -28.61
C ASN A 419 -32.77 24.76 -30.12
N CYS A 420 -33.91 24.70 -30.82
CA CYS A 420 -33.93 24.42 -32.23
C CYS A 420 -33.28 25.60 -32.98
N SER A 421 -32.22 25.32 -33.72
CA SER A 421 -31.54 26.32 -34.55
C SER A 421 -32.30 26.65 -35.83
N ILE A 422 -33.39 25.94 -36.12
CA ILE A 422 -34.26 26.21 -37.27
C ILE A 422 -35.15 27.40 -36.87
N PRO A 423 -34.96 28.58 -37.47
CA PRO A 423 -35.81 29.71 -37.17
C PRO A 423 -37.25 29.41 -37.60
N PRO A 424 -38.25 29.78 -36.80
CA PRO A 424 -39.64 29.55 -37.15
C PRO A 424 -40.03 30.45 -38.32
N LEU A 425 -40.55 29.87 -39.40
CA LEU A 425 -41.13 30.63 -40.51
C LEU A 425 -42.23 31.56 -40.00
N THR A 426 -42.19 32.82 -40.41
CA THR A 426 -43.22 33.81 -40.10
C THR A 426 -44.36 33.65 -41.12
N PRO A 427 -45.55 33.19 -40.70
CA PRO A 427 -46.65 32.97 -41.64
C PRO A 427 -47.23 34.29 -42.11
N SER A 428 -47.49 34.42 -43.41
CA SER A 428 -48.25 35.55 -43.97
C SER A 428 -49.75 35.33 -43.74
N PRO A 429 -50.45 36.20 -42.99
CA PRO A 429 -51.89 36.02 -42.70
C PRO A 429 -52.79 36.27 -43.92
N SER A 430 -52.28 36.98 -44.93
CA SER A 430 -53.02 37.35 -46.13
C SER A 430 -52.20 37.05 -47.40
N THR A 431 -52.18 37.95 -48.38
CA THR A 431 -51.29 37.79 -49.55
C THR A 431 -49.85 38.03 -49.09
N PRO A 432 -48.91 37.08 -49.29
CA PRO A 432 -47.55 37.23 -48.83
C PRO A 432 -46.89 38.44 -49.50
N THR A 433 -46.24 39.26 -48.69
CA THR A 433 -45.49 40.43 -49.18
C THR A 433 -44.07 40.01 -49.56
N ALA A 434 -43.45 40.75 -50.49
CA ALA A 434 -42.06 40.49 -50.89
C ALA A 434 -41.11 40.52 -49.69
N THR A 435 -41.36 41.42 -48.73
CA THR A 435 -40.58 41.55 -47.49
C THR A 435 -40.76 40.36 -46.54
N GLU A 436 -41.96 39.81 -46.40
CA GLU A 436 -42.20 38.60 -45.58
C GLU A 436 -41.48 37.38 -46.18
N ILE A 437 -41.55 37.25 -47.51
CA ILE A 437 -40.86 36.18 -48.24
C ILE A 437 -39.35 36.33 -48.08
N GLU A 438 -38.81 37.54 -48.26
CA GLU A 438 -37.38 37.82 -48.10
C GLU A 438 -36.89 37.49 -46.69
N VAL A 439 -37.60 37.92 -45.64
CA VAL A 439 -37.26 37.60 -44.25
C VAL A 439 -37.27 36.09 -44.02
N ASN A 440 -38.30 35.38 -44.47
CA ASN A 440 -38.39 33.93 -44.30
C ASN A 440 -37.27 33.18 -45.04
N ILE A 441 -36.89 33.64 -46.23
CA ILE A 441 -35.77 33.09 -46.99
C ILE A 441 -34.46 33.35 -46.23
N LEU A 442 -34.20 34.59 -45.81
CA LEU A 442 -32.98 34.94 -45.09
C LEU A 442 -32.87 34.17 -43.77
N GLU A 443 -33.94 34.05 -42.99
CA GLU A 443 -33.93 33.29 -41.75
C GLU A 443 -33.67 31.79 -42.03
N SER A 444 -34.45 31.16 -42.91
CA SER A 444 -34.36 29.71 -43.18
C SER A 444 -33.03 29.30 -43.79
N PHE A 445 -32.44 30.17 -44.61
CA PHE A 445 -31.23 29.85 -45.37
C PHE A 445 -29.98 30.58 -44.88
N SER A 446 -30.03 31.46 -43.88
CA SER A 446 -28.87 32.21 -43.36
C SER A 446 -27.62 31.35 -43.14
N ASN A 447 -27.76 30.26 -42.39
CA ASN A 447 -26.67 29.31 -42.11
C ASN A 447 -26.16 28.62 -43.38
N ILE A 448 -27.07 28.29 -44.31
CA ILE A 448 -26.71 27.64 -45.58
C ILE A 448 -26.01 28.65 -46.49
N LEU A 449 -26.51 29.88 -46.59
CA LEU A 449 -25.92 30.97 -47.37
C LEU A 449 -24.51 31.32 -46.87
N GLU A 450 -24.29 31.33 -45.55
CA GLU A 450 -22.95 31.52 -44.98
C GLU A 450 -22.02 30.37 -45.40
N LEU A 451 -22.49 29.11 -45.36
CA LEU A 451 -21.70 27.98 -45.83
C LEU A 451 -21.42 28.06 -47.33
N LEU A 452 -22.44 28.34 -48.15
CA LEU A 452 -22.32 28.47 -49.60
C LEU A 452 -21.38 29.61 -49.99
N SER A 453 -21.30 30.70 -49.21
CA SER A 453 -20.35 31.79 -49.46
C SER A 453 -18.88 31.37 -49.39
N LYS A 454 -18.59 30.25 -48.70
CA LYS A 454 -17.24 29.66 -48.60
C LYS A 454 -16.89 28.78 -49.80
N TYR A 455 -17.86 28.47 -50.66
CA TYR A 455 -17.69 27.61 -51.84
C TYR A 455 -18.04 28.37 -53.12
N ASN A 456 -17.42 28.01 -54.24
CA ASN A 456 -17.75 28.61 -55.53
C ASN A 456 -19.00 27.93 -56.13
N VAL A 457 -20.17 28.25 -55.58
CA VAL A 457 -21.46 27.69 -56.02
C VAL A 457 -21.88 28.37 -57.32
N LEU A 458 -21.78 27.63 -58.43
CA LEU A 458 -22.08 28.16 -59.76
C LEU A 458 -23.58 28.37 -60.03
N HIS A 459 -24.46 27.59 -59.40
CA HIS A 459 -25.90 27.64 -59.62
C HIS A 459 -26.70 27.10 -58.43
N THR A 460 -27.83 27.75 -58.13
CA THR A 460 -28.79 27.34 -57.09
C THR A 460 -30.20 27.36 -57.69
N VAL A 461 -30.95 26.28 -57.55
CA VAL A 461 -32.36 26.18 -57.98
C VAL A 461 -33.25 26.16 -56.75
N ALA A 462 -34.16 27.12 -56.64
CA ALA A 462 -35.22 27.11 -55.62
C ALA A 462 -36.53 26.67 -56.28
N MET A 463 -37.08 25.54 -55.83
CA MET A 463 -38.39 25.04 -56.27
C MET A 463 -39.41 25.35 -55.18
N VAL A 464 -40.50 26.04 -55.55
CA VAL A 464 -41.59 26.42 -54.65
C VAL A 464 -42.87 25.80 -55.21
N ASP A 465 -43.60 25.10 -54.35
CA ASP A 465 -44.87 24.46 -54.70
C ASP A 465 -45.85 24.58 -53.53
N GLU A 466 -47.14 24.39 -53.80
CA GLU A 466 -48.21 24.51 -52.83
C GLU A 466 -48.41 23.21 -52.05
N VAL A 467 -48.62 23.32 -50.73
CA VAL A 467 -48.93 22.17 -49.89
C VAL A 467 -50.40 22.21 -49.48
N THR A 468 -51.14 21.13 -49.78
CA THR A 468 -52.51 20.98 -49.29
C THR A 468 -52.52 20.77 -47.77
N THR A 469 -53.25 21.61 -47.03
CA THR A 469 -53.38 21.54 -45.57
C THR A 469 -54.84 21.37 -45.12
N GLU A 470 -55.02 21.02 -43.85
CA GLU A 470 -56.34 20.95 -43.21
C GLU A 470 -56.96 22.35 -43.15
N LYS A 471 -58.20 22.47 -43.65
CA LYS A 471 -58.99 23.71 -43.61
C LYS A 471 -59.39 24.04 -42.17
N ARG A 472 -58.54 24.79 -41.46
CA ARG A 472 -58.79 25.16 -40.05
C ARG A 472 -58.25 26.56 -39.75
N PRO A 473 -59.07 27.47 -39.16
CA PRO A 473 -58.56 28.75 -38.71
C PRO A 473 -57.66 28.54 -37.48
N ARG A 474 -56.52 29.23 -37.45
CA ARG A 474 -55.58 29.21 -36.32
C ARG A 474 -55.26 30.63 -35.91
N TRP A 475 -55.07 30.88 -34.63
CA TRP A 475 -54.56 32.17 -34.15
C TRP A 475 -53.05 32.06 -33.93
N TRP A 476 -52.30 33.05 -34.41
CA TRP A 476 -50.87 33.14 -34.22
C TRP A 476 -50.52 34.29 -33.28
N GLU A 477 -50.09 33.94 -32.07
CA GLU A 477 -49.87 34.87 -30.96
C GLU A 477 -48.86 35.97 -31.31
N LYS A 478 -47.74 35.64 -31.97
CA LYS A 478 -46.67 36.61 -32.25
C LYS A 478 -47.09 37.76 -33.17
N LEU A 479 -47.98 37.48 -34.14
CA LEU A 479 -48.51 38.50 -35.06
C LEU A 479 -49.86 39.03 -34.60
N ASN A 480 -50.42 38.43 -33.56
CA ASN A 480 -51.79 38.61 -33.10
C ASN A 480 -52.83 38.55 -34.24
N LYS A 481 -52.68 37.58 -35.16
CA LYS A 481 -53.50 37.47 -36.37
C LYS A 481 -54.08 36.07 -36.57
N PHE A 482 -55.24 36.01 -37.21
CA PHE A 482 -55.85 34.77 -37.68
C PHE A 482 -55.19 34.28 -38.98
N LEU A 483 -54.92 32.99 -39.03
CA LEU A 483 -54.32 32.25 -40.15
C LEU A 483 -55.31 31.19 -40.69
N GLY A 484 -55.03 30.68 -41.89
CA GLY A 484 -55.84 29.64 -42.52
C GLY A 484 -57.04 30.15 -43.32
N LEU A 485 -57.08 31.44 -43.63
CA LEU A 485 -58.11 32.10 -44.43
C LEU A 485 -57.62 32.40 -45.85
N CYS A 486 -58.54 32.39 -46.82
CA CYS A 486 -58.22 32.55 -48.25
C CYS A 486 -57.74 33.97 -48.55
N CYS A 487 -56.51 34.12 -49.05
CA CYS A 487 -55.87 35.41 -49.35
C CYS A 487 -56.72 36.34 -50.23
N LYS A 488 -57.58 35.79 -51.11
CA LYS A 488 -58.48 36.57 -51.98
C LYS A 488 -59.61 37.26 -51.19
N HIS A 489 -60.05 36.65 -50.09
CA HIS A 489 -61.20 37.09 -49.31
C HIS A 489 -60.81 37.81 -48.01
N THR A 490 -59.53 37.76 -47.61
CA THR A 490 -59.04 38.45 -46.40
C THR A 490 -58.87 39.96 -46.56
N LYS A 491 -58.97 40.51 -47.79
CA LYS A 491 -58.76 41.96 -48.02
C LYS A 491 -59.85 42.86 -47.44
N THR A 492 -61.04 42.31 -47.21
CA THR A 492 -62.22 43.05 -46.75
C THR A 492 -62.41 43.01 -45.24
N ARG A 493 -61.57 42.27 -44.50
CA ARG A 493 -61.71 42.07 -43.06
C ARG A 493 -60.37 42.23 -42.34
N SER A 494 -60.45 42.76 -41.12
CA SER A 494 -59.31 42.73 -40.21
C SER A 494 -59.01 41.28 -39.83
N LEU A 495 -57.73 40.92 -39.85
CA LEU A 495 -57.25 39.63 -39.39
C LEU A 495 -56.69 39.69 -37.98
N GLU A 496 -56.62 40.88 -37.39
CA GLU A 496 -56.08 41.09 -36.06
C GLU A 496 -57.09 40.66 -35.01
N TYR A 497 -56.60 40.00 -33.96
CA TYR A 497 -57.43 39.60 -32.83
C TYR A 497 -57.38 40.68 -31.75
N ALA A 498 -58.39 41.56 -31.70
CA ALA A 498 -58.51 42.56 -30.66
C ALA A 498 -59.44 42.10 -29.53
N SER A 499 -60.52 41.38 -29.86
CA SER A 499 -61.47 40.88 -28.87
C SER A 499 -62.15 39.55 -29.26
N ALA A 500 -62.90 38.98 -28.32
CA ALA A 500 -63.67 37.76 -28.57
C ALA A 500 -64.75 37.95 -29.65
N GLU A 501 -65.27 39.17 -29.81
CA GLU A 501 -66.22 39.53 -30.85
C GLU A 501 -65.62 39.37 -32.26
N ASP A 502 -64.33 39.67 -32.45
CA ASP A 502 -63.66 39.47 -33.75
C ASP A 502 -63.69 37.99 -34.16
N MET A 503 -63.55 37.08 -33.20
CA MET A 503 -63.65 35.65 -33.44
C MET A 503 -65.08 35.26 -33.86
N VAL A 504 -66.10 35.81 -33.19
CA VAL A 504 -67.51 35.56 -33.54
C VAL A 504 -67.81 36.05 -34.95
N VAL A 505 -67.40 37.29 -35.28
CA VAL A 505 -67.58 37.89 -36.61
C VAL A 505 -66.88 37.06 -37.68
N LEU A 506 -65.66 36.57 -37.41
CA LEU A 506 -64.94 35.70 -38.32
C LEU A 506 -65.71 34.40 -38.62
N PHE A 507 -66.27 33.76 -37.58
CA PHE A 507 -67.07 32.54 -37.76
C PHE A 507 -68.41 32.78 -38.45
N GLU A 508 -69.06 33.92 -38.22
CA GLU A 508 -70.25 34.32 -38.96
C GLU A 508 -69.95 34.55 -40.44
N ASP A 509 -68.83 35.21 -40.76
CA ASP A 509 -68.40 35.41 -42.14
C ASP A 509 -68.02 34.10 -42.84
N LEU A 510 -67.43 33.15 -42.11
CA LEU A 510 -67.18 31.79 -42.60
C LEU A 510 -68.49 31.06 -42.91
N ARG A 511 -69.51 31.17 -42.04
CA ARG A 511 -70.84 30.56 -42.26
C ARG A 511 -71.59 31.23 -43.42
N ALA A 512 -71.44 32.54 -43.57
CA ALA A 512 -72.05 33.32 -44.64
C ALA A 512 -71.33 33.17 -46.00
N GLY A 513 -70.20 32.45 -46.06
CA GLY A 513 -69.40 32.29 -47.28
C GLY A 513 -68.69 33.56 -47.72
N LYS A 514 -68.57 34.57 -46.85
CA LYS A 514 -67.86 35.83 -47.14
C LYS A 514 -66.35 35.65 -47.09
N VAL A 515 -65.90 34.76 -46.20
CA VAL A 515 -64.51 34.32 -46.08
C VAL A 515 -64.48 32.80 -46.27
N HIS A 516 -63.40 32.31 -46.87
CA HIS A 516 -63.20 30.88 -47.10
C HIS A 516 -61.98 30.39 -46.33
N LEU A 517 -62.03 29.16 -45.80
CA LEU A 517 -60.85 28.49 -45.28
C LEU A 517 -59.94 28.05 -46.43
N THR A 518 -58.66 28.31 -46.28
CA THR A 518 -57.64 27.93 -47.26
C THR A 518 -57.36 26.44 -47.20
N LYS A 519 -57.31 25.80 -48.38
CA LYS A 519 -56.89 24.40 -48.52
C LYS A 519 -55.39 24.27 -48.83
N GLU A 520 -54.76 25.32 -49.37
CA GLU A 520 -53.39 25.30 -49.89
C GLU A 520 -52.54 26.34 -49.16
N VAL A 521 -51.43 25.92 -48.56
CA VAL A 521 -50.41 26.83 -48.03
C VAL A 521 -49.34 26.99 -49.08
N ARG A 522 -49.02 28.25 -49.40
CA ARG A 522 -47.98 28.64 -50.36
C ARG A 522 -46.72 29.07 -49.64
#